data_AF-A0AA35UK74-F1
#
_entry.id   AF-A0AA35UK74-F1
#
_cell.length_a   1.000
_cell.length_b   1.000
_cell.length_c   1.000
_cell.angle_alpha   90.00
_cell.angle_beta   90.00
_cell.angle_gamma   90.00
#
_symmetry.space_group_name_H-M   'P 1'
#
loop_
_entity.id
_entity.type
_entity.pdbx_description
1 polymer ?
#
loop_
_entity_poly.entity_id
_entity_poly.type
_entity_poly.pdbx_seq_one_letter_code
_entity_poly.pdbx_strand_id
1 'polypeptide(L)'
;MREPNYVAHIDDWIEKLSRICNTKIKQSMTNSKSTHSIDFRVIGKNAVLGELEFSESLAPELGVLVIVTADSQGEADDIAMLINPYLLHLPLSEDEPIPTTAFAYSPANSSRGAFFEFALNHIMKLEKPCDGFPLIIDEV
;
A
#
# COMPACT_ATOMS: atom_id res chain seq x y z
N MET A 1 -16.00 1.36 2.45
CA MET A 1 -16.38 0.96 3.82
C MET A 1 -17.05 2.15 4.49
N ARG A 2 -18.28 1.97 4.99
CA ARG A 2 -19.08 3.05 5.59
C ARG A 2 -19.51 2.79 7.03
N GLU A 3 -19.34 1.56 7.49
CA GLU A 3 -19.71 1.19 8.86
C GLU A 3 -18.77 1.95 9.83
N PRO A 4 -19.31 2.73 10.80
CA PRO A 4 -18.50 3.61 11.64
C PRO A 4 -17.39 2.94 12.43
N ASN A 5 -17.61 1.72 12.94
CA ASN A 5 -16.62 0.96 13.69
C ASN A 5 -15.44 0.57 12.80
N TYR A 6 -15.68 0.13 11.56
CA TYR A 6 -14.63 -0.15 10.59
C TYR A 6 -13.88 1.12 10.15
N VAL A 7 -14.58 2.23 9.98
CA VAL A 7 -13.95 3.51 9.60
C VAL A 7 -13.03 4.01 10.72
N ALA A 8 -13.47 3.91 11.99
CA ALA A 8 -12.68 4.33 13.15
C ALA A 8 -11.44 3.45 13.37
N HIS A 9 -11.52 2.15 13.07
CA HIS A 9 -10.46 1.17 13.30
C HIS A 9 -9.85 0.63 12.00
N ILE A 10 -9.83 1.47 10.95
CA ILE A 10 -9.37 1.05 9.63
C ILE A 10 -7.90 0.60 9.65
N ASP A 11 -7.06 1.22 10.47
CA ASP A 11 -5.63 0.86 10.55
C ASP A 11 -5.44 -0.53 11.14
N ASP A 12 -6.14 -0.85 12.22
CA ASP A 12 -6.13 -2.18 12.84
C ASP A 12 -6.60 -3.25 11.85
N TRP A 13 -7.64 -2.92 11.06
CA TRP A 13 -8.15 -3.81 10.02
C TRP A 13 -7.12 -4.01 8.90
N ILE A 14 -6.45 -2.95 8.44
CA ILE A 14 -5.40 -3.02 7.42
C ILE A 14 -4.19 -3.80 7.91
N GLU A 15 -3.77 -3.62 9.17
CA GLU A 15 -2.68 -4.40 9.76
C GLU A 15 -3.04 -5.89 9.81
N LYS A 16 -4.25 -6.21 10.27
CA LYS A 16 -4.78 -7.59 10.29
C LYS A 16 -4.81 -8.19 8.89
N LEU A 17 -5.32 -7.44 7.92
CA LEU A 17 -5.40 -7.85 6.51
C LEU A 17 -4.01 -8.10 5.93
N SER A 18 -3.07 -7.17 6.11
CA SER A 18 -1.70 -7.30 5.64
C SER A 18 -1.04 -8.57 6.18
N ARG A 19 -1.16 -8.83 7.48
CA ARG A 19 -0.61 -10.04 8.11
C ARG A 19 -1.21 -11.33 7.54
N ILE A 20 -2.52 -11.36 7.32
CA ILE A 20 -3.21 -12.54 6.75
C ILE A 20 -2.81 -12.75 5.30
N CYS A 21 -2.82 -11.69 4.48
CA CYS A 21 -2.40 -11.75 3.08
C CYS A 21 -0.96 -12.28 2.96
N ASN A 22 -0.01 -11.71 3.70
CA ASN A 22 1.39 -12.16 3.70
C ASN A 22 1.51 -13.64 4.11
N THR A 23 0.76 -14.07 5.13
CA THR A 23 0.76 -15.47 5.57
C THR A 23 0.22 -16.40 4.47
N LYS A 24 -0.88 -16.02 3.82
CA LYS A 24 -1.51 -16.83 2.77
C LYS A 24 -0.68 -16.91 1.51
N ILE A 25 -0.04 -15.82 1.11
CA ILE A 25 0.87 -15.79 -0.03
C ILE A 25 2.08 -16.67 0.25
N LYS A 26 2.69 -16.55 1.43
CA LYS A 26 3.81 -17.41 1.83
C LYS A 26 3.45 -18.91 1.81
N GLN A 27 2.24 -19.26 2.26
CA GLN A 27 1.74 -20.64 2.21
C GLN A 27 1.51 -21.12 0.76
N SER A 28 0.91 -20.28 -0.08
CA SER A 28 0.58 -20.63 -1.46
C SER A 28 1.82 -20.68 -2.37
N MET A 29 2.84 -19.88 -2.07
CA MET A 29 4.04 -19.70 -2.90
C MET A 29 5.30 -20.30 -2.28
N THR A 30 5.16 -21.36 -1.45
CA THR A 30 6.24 -21.96 -0.64
C THR A 30 7.53 -22.33 -1.41
N ASN A 31 7.46 -22.50 -2.73
CA ASN A 31 8.61 -22.84 -3.59
C ASN A 31 9.03 -21.72 -4.56
N SER A 32 8.38 -20.54 -4.52
CA SER A 32 8.76 -19.43 -5.38
C SER A 32 9.97 -18.70 -4.79
N LYS A 33 10.97 -18.45 -5.64
CA LYS A 33 12.05 -17.48 -5.33
C LYS A 33 11.62 -16.05 -5.66
N SER A 34 10.41 -15.86 -6.17
CA SER A 34 9.97 -14.55 -6.66
C SER A 34 9.76 -13.56 -5.53
N THR A 35 10.14 -12.33 -5.80
CA THR A 35 9.92 -11.21 -4.89
C THR A 35 8.57 -10.58 -5.18
N HIS A 36 7.84 -10.23 -4.12
CA HIS A 36 6.59 -9.51 -4.24
C HIS A 36 6.46 -8.48 -3.13
N SER A 37 5.64 -7.46 -3.37
CA SER A 37 5.24 -6.47 -2.38
C SER A 37 3.74 -6.20 -2.47
N ILE A 38 3.13 -5.92 -1.32
CA ILE A 38 1.75 -5.49 -1.24
C ILE A 38 1.71 -4.15 -0.52
N ASP A 39 1.14 -3.16 -1.18
CA ASP A 39 0.90 -1.83 -0.62
C ASP A 39 -0.61 -1.61 -0.43
N PHE A 40 -0.99 -1.08 0.73
CA PHE A 40 -2.36 -0.81 1.10
C PHE A 40 -2.54 0.70 1.25
N ARG A 41 -3.44 1.28 0.47
CA ARG A 41 -3.72 2.72 0.48
C ARG A 41 -5.17 2.97 0.89
N VAL A 42 -5.35 3.84 1.88
CA VAL A 42 -6.66 4.18 2.42
C VAL A 42 -7.14 5.51 1.79
N ILE A 43 -7.99 5.39 0.77
CA ILE A 43 -8.65 6.50 0.10
C ILE A 43 -9.66 7.13 1.05
N GLY A 44 -9.64 8.46 1.16
CA GLY A 44 -10.41 9.20 2.15
C GLY A 44 -9.69 9.41 3.49
N LYS A 45 -8.48 8.84 3.64
CA LYS A 45 -7.59 9.09 4.77
C LYS A 45 -6.26 9.71 4.31
N ASN A 46 -5.33 8.90 3.80
CA ASN A 46 -3.96 9.33 3.50
C ASN A 46 -3.32 8.59 2.31
N ALA A 47 -4.11 8.09 1.36
CA ALA A 47 -3.64 7.27 0.24
C ALA A 47 -2.51 7.86 -0.63
N VAL A 48 -2.32 9.19 -0.64
CA VAL A 48 -1.29 9.85 -1.46
C VAL A 48 -0.10 10.29 -0.62
N LEU A 49 -0.34 11.00 0.47
CA LEU A 49 0.72 11.59 1.31
C LEU A 49 1.22 10.66 2.42
N GLY A 50 0.50 9.58 2.74
CA GLY A 50 0.88 8.65 3.80
C GLY A 50 1.01 9.34 5.14
N GLU A 51 2.19 9.26 5.75
CA GLU A 51 2.50 9.93 7.03
C GLU A 51 2.61 11.45 6.91
N LEU A 52 2.72 11.99 5.70
CA LEU A 52 2.77 13.43 5.43
C LEU A 52 1.38 14.05 5.27
N GLU A 53 0.31 13.31 5.56
CA GLU A 53 -1.04 13.85 5.56
C GLU A 53 -1.26 14.76 6.77
N PHE A 54 -1.86 15.92 6.54
CA PHE A 54 -2.07 16.95 7.58
C PHE A 54 -3.54 17.07 8.00
N SER A 55 -4.45 16.47 7.24
CA SER A 55 -5.89 16.47 7.56
C SER A 55 -6.27 15.27 8.41
N GLU A 56 -6.80 15.52 9.60
CA GLU A 56 -7.26 14.48 10.55
C GLU A 56 -8.77 14.18 10.47
N SER A 57 -9.46 14.61 9.40
CA SER A 57 -10.91 14.42 9.28
C SER A 57 -11.27 12.95 9.01
N LEU A 58 -12.15 12.38 9.83
CA LEU A 58 -12.71 11.05 9.58
C LEU A 58 -13.74 11.14 8.44
N ALA A 59 -13.40 10.59 7.27
CA ALA A 59 -14.34 10.53 6.15
C ALA A 59 -15.52 9.60 6.48
N PRO A 60 -16.74 9.90 6.01
CA PRO A 60 -17.90 9.02 6.22
C PRO A 60 -17.80 7.69 5.46
N GLU A 61 -16.85 7.60 4.53
CA GLU A 61 -16.56 6.41 3.74
C GLU A 61 -15.07 6.34 3.43
N LEU A 62 -14.49 5.16 3.57
CA LEU A 62 -13.11 4.86 3.21
C LEU A 62 -13.04 3.81 2.11
N GLY A 63 -12.13 4.01 1.16
CA GLY A 63 -11.76 3.02 0.15
C GLY A 63 -10.41 2.40 0.49
N VAL A 64 -10.25 1.10 0.23
CA VAL A 64 -8.94 0.43 0.36
C VAL A 64 -8.49 0.02 -1.03
N LEU A 65 -7.38 0.60 -1.47
CA LEU A 65 -6.71 0.25 -2.71
C LEU A 65 -5.51 -0.64 -2.35
N VAL A 66 -5.47 -1.83 -2.94
CA VAL A 66 -4.34 -2.75 -2.82
C VAL A 66 -3.54 -2.74 -4.10
N ILE A 67 -2.23 -2.51 -3.99
CA ILE A 67 -1.30 -2.58 -5.11
C ILE A 67 -0.41 -3.80 -4.86
N VAL A 68 -0.45 -4.73 -5.79
CA VAL A 68 0.40 -5.91 -5.78
C VAL A 68 1.47 -5.73 -6.85
N THR A 69 2.74 -5.91 -6.47
CA THR A 69 3.87 -5.93 -7.39
C THR A 69 4.62 -7.23 -7.23
N ALA A 70 5.00 -7.84 -8.34
CA ALA A 70 5.72 -9.11 -8.40
C ALA A 70 6.64 -9.13 -9.63
N ASP A 71 7.50 -10.14 -9.73
CA ASP A 71 8.48 -10.28 -10.82
C ASP A 71 7.82 -10.48 -12.20
N SER A 72 6.55 -10.91 -12.23
CA SER A 72 5.74 -10.98 -13.46
C SER A 72 4.29 -10.56 -13.22
N GLN A 73 3.62 -10.13 -14.29
CA GLN A 73 2.20 -9.75 -14.24
C GLN A 73 1.31 -10.93 -13.82
N GLY A 74 1.62 -12.15 -14.28
CA GLY A 74 0.86 -13.34 -13.91
C GLY A 74 0.93 -13.64 -12.41
N GLU A 75 2.11 -13.51 -11.80
CA GLU A 75 2.25 -13.67 -10.35
C GLU A 75 1.50 -12.58 -9.57
N ALA A 76 1.54 -11.34 -10.04
CA ALA A 76 0.79 -10.24 -9.42
C ALA A 76 -0.74 -10.50 -9.50
N ASP A 77 -1.22 -11.02 -10.62
CA ASP A 77 -2.63 -11.37 -10.81
C ASP A 77 -3.05 -12.55 -9.92
N ASP A 78 -2.21 -13.59 -9.82
CA ASP A 78 -2.44 -14.75 -8.95
C ASP A 78 -2.51 -14.33 -7.47
N ILE A 79 -1.59 -13.48 -7.02
CA ILE A 79 -1.62 -12.92 -5.66
C ILE A 79 -2.88 -12.09 -5.45
N ALA A 80 -3.26 -11.23 -6.42
CA ALA A 80 -4.46 -10.41 -6.32
C ALA A 80 -5.73 -11.27 -6.21
N MET A 81 -5.81 -12.38 -6.95
CA MET A 81 -6.89 -13.35 -6.86
C MET A 81 -6.90 -14.07 -5.50
N LEU A 82 -5.73 -14.46 -4.99
CA LEU A 82 -5.58 -15.16 -3.71
C LEU A 82 -6.08 -14.33 -2.52
N ILE A 83 -5.79 -13.03 -2.52
CA ILE A 83 -6.14 -12.15 -1.38
C ILE A 83 -7.57 -11.60 -1.46
N ASN A 84 -8.23 -11.69 -2.62
CA ASN A 84 -9.53 -11.10 -2.89
C ASN A 84 -10.61 -11.44 -1.83
N PRO A 85 -10.78 -12.71 -1.40
CA PRO A 85 -11.81 -13.04 -0.41
C PRO A 85 -11.62 -12.34 0.94
N TYR A 86 -10.38 -12.05 1.34
CA TYR A 86 -10.09 -11.37 2.62
C TYR A 86 -10.44 -9.88 2.55
N LEU A 87 -10.34 -9.25 1.39
CA LEU A 87 -10.79 -7.87 1.20
C LEU A 87 -12.31 -7.72 1.40
N LEU A 88 -13.07 -8.77 1.06
CA LEU A 88 -14.52 -8.80 1.22
C LEU A 88 -14.97 -9.18 2.63
N HIS A 89 -14.31 -10.19 3.20
CA HIS A 89 -14.88 -10.97 4.29
C HIS A 89 -14.03 -11.03 5.56
N LEU A 90 -12.91 -10.30 5.63
CA LEU A 90 -12.12 -10.26 6.85
C LEU A 90 -12.85 -9.44 7.92
N PRO A 91 -13.25 -10.05 9.06
CA PRO A 91 -13.82 -9.29 10.15
C PRO A 91 -12.73 -8.49 10.91
N LEU A 92 -13.12 -7.35 11.46
CA LEU A 92 -12.30 -6.56 12.38
C LEU A 92 -12.00 -7.34 13.67
N SER A 93 -13.02 -7.97 14.26
CA SER A 93 -12.96 -8.77 15.49
C SER A 93 -13.42 -10.23 15.26
N GLU A 94 -13.07 -11.16 16.13
CA GLU A 94 -13.43 -12.59 15.91
C GLU A 94 -14.89 -12.90 16.27
N ASP A 95 -15.52 -12.07 17.10
CA ASP A 95 -16.87 -12.29 17.66
C ASP A 95 -17.97 -11.56 16.87
N GLU A 96 -17.72 -11.18 15.61
CA GLU A 96 -18.70 -10.51 14.76
C GLU A 96 -19.15 -11.37 13.56
N PRO A 97 -20.34 -11.10 12.99
CA PRO A 97 -20.73 -11.71 11.72
C PRO A 97 -19.73 -11.40 10.62
N ILE A 98 -19.46 -12.37 9.74
CA ILE A 98 -18.56 -12.19 8.60
C ILE A 98 -19.04 -10.99 7.77
N PRO A 99 -18.21 -9.92 7.64
CA PRO A 99 -18.61 -8.76 6.88
C PRO A 99 -18.67 -9.09 5.38
N THR A 100 -19.35 -8.24 4.62
CA THR A 100 -19.25 -8.24 3.16
C THR A 100 -19.09 -6.81 2.71
N THR A 101 -17.85 -6.43 2.40
CA THR A 101 -17.56 -5.15 1.75
C THR A 101 -17.91 -5.23 0.26
N ALA A 102 -17.76 -4.12 -0.46
CA ALA A 102 -18.02 -4.05 -1.89
C ALA A 102 -16.78 -3.59 -2.65
N PHE A 103 -16.56 -4.15 -3.84
CA PHE A 103 -15.64 -3.59 -4.82
C PHE A 103 -16.35 -2.51 -5.64
N ALA A 104 -15.62 -1.44 -5.97
CA ALA A 104 -16.14 -0.35 -6.79
C ALA A 104 -16.40 -0.76 -8.25
N TYR A 105 -15.71 -1.81 -8.73
CA TYR A 105 -15.77 -2.27 -10.11
C TYR A 105 -15.74 -3.80 -10.19
N SER A 106 -16.15 -4.31 -11.36
CA SER A 106 -16.02 -5.71 -11.76
C SER A 106 -15.32 -5.76 -13.13
N PRO A 107 -14.20 -6.48 -13.28
CA PRO A 107 -13.52 -7.28 -12.26
C PRO A 107 -12.95 -6.42 -11.12
N ALA A 108 -12.75 -7.04 -9.94
CA ALA A 108 -12.30 -6.36 -8.73
C ALA A 108 -10.85 -5.87 -8.81
N ASN A 109 -10.02 -6.55 -9.59
CA ASN A 109 -8.63 -6.21 -9.87
C ASN A 109 -8.44 -5.92 -11.36
N SER A 110 -7.38 -5.18 -11.68
CA SER A 110 -6.99 -4.93 -13.06
C SER A 110 -5.47 -4.85 -13.18
N SER A 111 -4.91 -5.52 -14.18
CA SER A 111 -3.48 -5.52 -14.47
C SER A 111 -3.03 -4.12 -14.90
N ARG A 112 -1.87 -3.67 -14.40
CA ARG A 112 -1.29 -2.35 -14.71
C ARG A 112 -0.06 -2.43 -15.60
N GLY A 113 0.53 -3.62 -15.77
CA GLY A 113 1.76 -3.82 -16.51
C GLY A 113 3.00 -3.46 -15.68
N ALA A 114 4.12 -3.28 -16.38
CA ALA A 114 5.40 -3.00 -15.74
C ALA A 114 5.40 -1.64 -15.02
N PHE A 115 5.99 -1.63 -13.82
CA PHE A 115 6.31 -0.40 -13.11
C PHE A 115 7.69 0.10 -13.54
N PHE A 116 7.83 1.41 -13.72
CA PHE A 116 9.08 2.04 -14.07
C PHE A 116 9.43 3.09 -13.02
N GLU A 117 10.67 3.09 -12.57
CA GLU A 117 11.22 4.14 -11.74
C GLU A 117 11.94 5.16 -12.63
N PHE A 118 11.70 6.45 -12.36
CA PHE A 118 12.43 7.53 -13.01
C PHE A 118 13.61 7.94 -12.13
N ALA A 119 14.83 7.70 -12.60
CA ALA A 119 16.04 8.22 -11.97
C ALA A 119 16.42 9.57 -12.60
N LEU A 120 16.34 10.66 -11.83
CA LEU A 120 16.89 11.95 -12.26
C LEU A 120 18.37 12.02 -11.91
N ASN A 121 19.22 11.83 -12.91
CA ASN A 121 20.66 12.09 -12.78
C ASN A 121 20.93 13.57 -13.09
N HIS A 122 20.91 14.43 -12.06
CA HIS A 122 21.23 15.85 -12.22
C HIS A 122 22.72 16.10 -11.96
N ILE A 123 23.41 16.73 -12.92
CA ILE A 123 24.79 17.20 -12.75
C ILE A 123 24.73 18.69 -12.43
N MET A 124 25.17 19.06 -11.23
CA MET A 124 25.37 20.46 -10.84
C MET A 124 26.79 20.89 -11.23
N LYS A 125 26.92 21.90 -12.10
CA LYS A 125 28.22 22.54 -12.36
C LYS A 125 28.51 23.53 -11.23
N LEU A 126 29.67 23.39 -10.60
CA LEU A 126 30.13 24.31 -9.56
C LEU A 126 31.17 25.27 -10.15
N GLU A 127 31.16 26.54 -9.74
CA GLU A 127 32.22 27.49 -10.11
C GLU A 127 33.43 27.30 -9.19
N LYS A 128 33.20 26.97 -7.92
CA LYS A 128 34.20 26.64 -6.90
C LYS A 128 33.88 25.30 -6.24
N PRO A 129 34.90 24.55 -5.75
CA PRO A 129 34.71 23.22 -5.18
C PRO A 129 33.67 23.10 -4.07
N CYS A 130 33.38 24.19 -3.34
CA CYS A 130 32.50 24.19 -2.18
C CYS A 130 31.11 24.81 -2.42
N ASP A 131 30.77 25.27 -3.64
CA ASP A 131 29.51 25.98 -3.90
C ASP A 131 28.25 25.11 -3.67
N GLY A 132 28.41 23.78 -3.66
CA GLY A 132 27.33 22.83 -3.45
C GLY A 132 26.99 22.55 -1.98
N PHE A 133 27.71 23.14 -1.01
CA PHE A 133 27.57 22.81 0.40
C PHE A 133 27.51 24.06 1.30
N PRO A 134 26.73 24.04 2.38
CA PRO A 134 26.83 25.08 3.42
C PRO A 134 28.19 24.99 4.11
N LEU A 135 28.93 26.10 4.14
CA LEU A 135 30.24 26.22 4.82
C LEU A 135 30.09 26.95 6.15
N ILE A 136 30.65 26.38 7.21
CA ILE A 136 30.87 27.05 8.50
C ILE A 136 32.39 27.18 8.66
N ILE A 137 32.89 28.39 8.88
CA ILE A 137 34.32 28.69 9.03
C ILE A 137 34.53 29.21 10.44
N ASP A 138 35.34 28.49 11.22
CA ASP A 138 35.78 28.91 12.55
C ASP A 138 37.22 29.45 12.45
N GLU A 139 37.45 30.66 12.98
CA GLU A 139 38.79 31.23 13.13
C GLU A 139 39.39 30.81 14.48
N VAL A 140 40.64 30.33 14.45
CA VAL A 140 41.44 29.94 15.63
C VAL A 140 42.50 30.99 15.92
#